data_AF-A0A3D2KEK2-F1
#
_entry.id   AF-A0A3D2KEK2-F1
#
_cell.length_a   1.000
_cell.length_b   1.000
_cell.length_c   1.000
_cell.angle_alpha   90.00
_cell.angle_beta   90.00
_cell.angle_gamma   90.00
#
_symmetry.space_group_name_H-M   'P 1'
#
loop_
_entity.id
_entity.type
_entity.pdbx_description
1 polymer ?
#
loop_
_entity_poly.entity_id
_entity_poly.type
_entity_poly.pdbx_seq_one_letter_code
_entity_poly.pdbx_strand_id
1 'polypeptide(L)'
;MNSKDLRKKGILSHPYPENLLCLLFENEEIPVLDHSQEEGLAHVLSTLPAIQQECINCIFKKKMTYVEISKILFISKQTISDYKGYAIESLRYGRSLNYIRYGYSIQTQREQAGYGQFRMDVLSTPVKELSLSQALKQALYRHNIFSVNDLVQLAQSTDILFLEELGLKRKAILVKQVLIPLNDYLTKNRYDGLLPENLSVKYNTNYYRDMKKDDNLIKKFDNDYQISQ
;
A
#
# COMPACT_ATOMS: atom_id res chain seq x y z
N MET A 1 19.01 -15.23 19.03
CA MET A 1 18.91 -15.49 20.49
C MET A 1 17.82 -16.52 20.76
N ASN A 2 18.07 -17.56 21.56
CA ASN A 2 17.05 -18.53 21.98
C ASN A 2 16.36 -18.10 23.30
N SER A 3 15.37 -18.87 23.78
CA SER A 3 14.65 -18.58 25.03
C SER A 3 15.51 -18.64 26.30
N LYS A 4 16.56 -19.46 26.35
CA LYS A 4 17.55 -19.47 27.44
C LYS A 4 18.36 -18.18 27.47
N ASP A 5 18.71 -17.62 26.31
CA ASP A 5 19.47 -16.35 26.24
C ASP A 5 18.64 -15.17 26.75
N LEU A 6 17.33 -15.17 26.45
CA LEU A 6 16.40 -14.16 26.96
C LEU A 6 16.27 -14.21 28.49
N ARG A 7 16.24 -15.41 29.07
CA ARG A 7 16.22 -15.59 30.54
C ARG A 7 17.53 -15.16 31.18
N LYS A 8 18.68 -15.50 30.56
CA LYS A 8 20.01 -15.10 31.05
C LYS A 8 20.17 -13.58 31.07
N LYS A 9 19.63 -12.87 30.07
CA LYS A 9 19.61 -11.40 30.04
C LYS A 9 18.54 -10.78 30.95
N GLY A 10 17.78 -11.57 31.70
CA GLY A 10 16.70 -11.08 32.54
C GLY A 10 15.47 -10.55 31.79
N ILE A 11 15.44 -10.57 30.46
CA ILE A 11 14.37 -9.94 29.66
C ILE A 11 12.98 -10.50 30.03
N LEU A 12 12.87 -11.81 30.21
CA LEU A 12 11.59 -12.46 30.54
C LEU A 12 11.15 -12.28 32.00
N SER A 13 11.97 -11.63 32.86
CA SER A 13 11.54 -11.30 34.23
C SER A 13 10.47 -10.21 34.21
N HIS A 14 10.60 -9.23 33.32
CA HIS A 14 9.64 -8.16 33.13
C HIS A 14 8.23 -8.68 32.75
N PRO A 15 7.16 -7.98 33.15
CA PRO A 15 5.81 -8.27 32.69
C PRO A 15 5.68 -8.02 31.17
N TYR A 16 4.60 -8.52 30.60
CA TYR A 16 4.21 -8.16 29.23
C TYR A 16 3.43 -6.83 29.28
N PRO A 17 3.65 -5.88 28.34
CA PRO A 17 4.49 -5.98 27.14
C PRO A 17 5.96 -5.53 27.32
N GLU A 18 6.37 -5.07 28.50
CA GLU A 18 7.72 -4.53 28.75
C GLU A 18 8.85 -5.46 28.29
N ASN A 19 8.72 -6.77 28.54
CA ASN A 19 9.71 -7.75 28.11
C ASN A 19 9.90 -7.84 26.58
N LEU A 20 8.86 -7.54 25.80
CA LEU A 20 8.92 -7.43 24.35
C LEU A 20 9.58 -6.10 23.98
N LEU A 21 9.22 -5.01 24.65
CA LEU A 21 9.80 -3.69 24.41
C LEU A 21 11.32 -3.68 24.68
N CYS A 22 11.80 -4.36 25.73
CA CYS A 22 13.23 -4.56 25.98
C CYS A 22 13.98 -5.08 24.74
N LEU A 23 13.34 -5.99 23.98
CA LEU A 23 13.93 -6.53 22.76
C LEU A 23 13.78 -5.61 21.57
N LEU A 24 12.72 -4.83 21.47
CA LEU A 24 12.53 -3.93 20.34
C LEU A 24 13.45 -2.72 20.43
N PHE A 25 13.69 -2.22 21.64
CA PHE A 25 14.42 -1.00 21.92
C PHE A 25 15.91 -1.21 22.29
N GLU A 26 16.31 -2.43 22.65
CA GLU A 26 17.67 -2.91 22.99
C GLU A 26 18.53 -2.03 23.91
N ASN A 27 18.94 -0.86 23.43
CA ASN A 27 19.86 0.09 24.08
C ASN A 27 19.17 1.41 24.49
N GLU A 28 17.87 1.56 24.21
CA GLU A 28 17.09 2.72 24.63
C GLU A 28 16.39 2.44 25.97
N GLU A 29 16.07 3.50 26.70
CA GLU A 29 15.25 3.42 27.89
C GLU A 29 13.86 2.87 27.51
N ILE A 30 13.41 1.83 28.20
CA ILE A 30 12.15 1.16 27.87
C ILE A 30 11.02 2.14 28.16
N PRO A 31 10.24 2.57 27.15
CA PRO A 31 9.17 3.51 27.39
C PRO A 31 8.05 2.83 28.17
N VAL A 32 7.53 3.52 29.19
CA VAL A 32 6.20 3.22 29.73
C VAL A 32 5.22 3.69 28.66
N LEU A 33 4.48 2.75 28.06
CA LEU A 33 3.60 3.06 26.95
C LEU A 33 2.40 3.88 27.44
N ASP A 34 2.11 4.98 26.75
CA ASP A 34 0.81 5.62 26.85
C ASP A 34 -0.27 4.83 26.07
N HIS A 35 -1.53 5.23 26.23
CA HIS A 35 -2.65 4.55 25.58
C HIS A 35 -2.51 4.47 24.05
N SER A 36 -2.01 5.52 23.39
CA SER A 36 -1.87 5.52 21.93
C SER A 36 -0.70 4.62 21.49
N GLN A 37 0.35 4.53 22.29
CA GLN A 37 1.48 3.61 22.05
C GLN A 37 1.08 2.15 22.31
N GLU A 38 0.22 1.87 23.29
CA GLU A 38 -0.38 0.55 23.49
C GLU A 38 -1.23 0.12 22.29
N GLU A 39 -2.08 1.02 21.77
CA GLU A 39 -2.82 0.81 20.52
C GLU A 39 -1.88 0.57 19.34
N GLY A 40 -0.78 1.33 19.26
CA GLY A 40 0.25 1.17 18.24
C GLY A 40 0.88 -0.22 18.28
N LEU A 41 1.24 -0.69 19.47
CA LEU A 41 1.76 -2.05 19.68
C LEU A 41 0.72 -3.11 19.28
N ALA A 42 -0.53 -2.97 19.71
CA ALA A 42 -1.61 -3.89 19.37
C ALA A 42 -1.86 -3.94 17.85
N HIS A 43 -1.87 -2.77 17.19
CA HIS A 43 -2.00 -2.66 15.75
C HIS A 43 -0.88 -3.41 15.03
N VAL A 44 0.37 -3.11 15.35
CA VAL A 44 1.51 -3.72 14.67
C VAL A 44 1.54 -5.24 14.91
N LEU A 45 1.27 -5.71 16.13
CA LEU A 45 1.18 -7.15 16.41
C LEU A 45 0.09 -7.81 15.56
N SER A 46 -1.05 -7.16 15.35
CA SER A 46 -2.13 -7.69 14.50
C SER A 46 -1.74 -7.82 13.02
N THR A 47 -0.73 -7.09 12.54
CA THR A 47 -0.26 -7.17 11.15
C THR A 47 0.67 -8.37 10.89
N LEU A 48 1.19 -9.00 11.94
CA LEU A 48 2.04 -10.18 11.79
C LEU A 48 1.22 -11.39 11.31
N PRO A 49 1.82 -12.37 10.61
CA PRO A 49 1.17 -13.64 10.35
C PRO A 49 0.68 -14.32 11.65
N ALA A 50 -0.48 -14.97 11.61
CA ALA A 50 -1.12 -15.56 12.80
C ALA A 50 -0.19 -16.49 13.60
N ILE A 51 0.64 -17.29 12.91
CA ILE A 51 1.58 -18.19 13.58
C ILE A 51 2.69 -17.42 14.33
N GLN A 52 3.12 -16.27 13.81
CA GLN A 52 4.10 -15.40 14.45
C GLN A 52 3.48 -14.70 15.65
N GLN A 53 2.24 -14.22 15.53
CA GLN A 53 1.49 -13.65 16.66
C GLN A 53 1.40 -14.65 17.81
N GLU A 54 1.02 -15.90 17.52
CA GLU A 54 0.89 -16.92 18.57
C GLU A 54 2.24 -17.29 19.18
N CYS A 55 3.32 -17.32 18.39
CA CYS A 55 4.67 -17.49 18.91
C CYS A 55 5.06 -16.36 19.88
N ILE A 56 4.83 -15.10 19.51
CA ILE A 56 5.08 -13.94 20.38
C ILE A 56 4.26 -14.03 21.67
N ASN A 57 2.96 -14.33 21.56
CA ASN A 57 2.07 -14.50 22.72
C ASN A 57 2.57 -15.61 23.65
N CYS A 58 2.96 -16.76 23.12
CA CYS A 58 3.45 -17.85 23.95
C CYS A 58 4.78 -17.51 24.63
N ILE A 59 5.69 -16.84 23.94
CA ILE A 59 7.04 -16.53 24.45
C ILE A 59 6.99 -15.40 25.49
N PHE A 60 6.31 -14.30 25.19
CA PHE A 60 6.39 -13.07 26.00
C PHE A 60 5.24 -12.93 26.99
N LYS A 61 4.01 -13.26 26.58
CA LYS A 61 2.82 -13.16 27.43
C LYS A 61 2.66 -14.39 28.33
N LYS A 62 2.75 -15.61 27.77
CA LYS A 62 2.63 -16.87 28.52
C LYS A 62 3.95 -17.37 29.12
N LYS A 63 5.09 -16.75 28.79
CA LYS A 63 6.46 -17.08 29.26
C LYS A 63 6.88 -18.55 29.02
N MET A 64 6.34 -19.17 27.97
CA MET A 64 6.60 -20.57 27.60
C MET A 64 7.98 -20.76 26.97
N THR A 65 8.54 -21.95 27.16
CA THR A 65 9.76 -22.41 26.49
C THR A 65 9.44 -22.91 25.08
N TYR A 66 10.47 -22.98 24.21
CA TYR A 66 10.28 -23.50 22.85
C TYR A 66 9.85 -24.98 22.84
N VAL A 67 10.15 -25.74 23.90
CA VAL A 67 9.70 -27.12 24.06
C VAL A 67 8.19 -27.17 24.25
N GLU A 68 7.64 -26.31 25.11
CA GLU A 68 6.19 -26.26 25.36
C GLU A 68 5.45 -25.77 24.12
N ILE A 69 5.96 -24.73 23.48
CA ILE A 69 5.38 -24.18 22.24
C ILE A 69 5.37 -25.23 21.13
N SER A 70 6.44 -26.03 21.00
CA SER A 70 6.50 -27.09 19.98
C SER A 70 5.41 -28.15 20.14
N LYS A 71 4.97 -28.40 21.37
CA LYS A 71 3.87 -29.34 21.66
C LYS A 71 2.51 -28.75 21.34
N ILE A 72 2.33 -27.45 21.51
CA ILE A 72 1.06 -26.74 21.28
C ILE A 72 0.85 -26.48 19.78
N LEU A 73 1.88 -25.98 19.11
CA LEU A 73 1.81 -25.56 17.71
C LEU A 73 2.23 -26.66 16.73
N PHE A 74 2.66 -27.83 17.22
CA PHE A 74 3.11 -28.98 16.40
C PHE A 74 4.21 -28.62 15.40
N ILE A 75 5.10 -27.68 15.76
CA ILE A 75 6.23 -27.24 14.93
C ILE A 75 7.56 -27.39 15.66
N SER A 76 8.66 -27.50 14.91
CA SER A 76 9.99 -27.70 15.48
C SER A 76 10.46 -26.49 16.30
N LYS A 77 11.36 -26.72 17.26
CA LYS A 77 11.98 -25.65 18.07
C LYS A 77 12.75 -24.64 17.20
N GLN A 78 13.35 -25.11 16.10
CA GLN A 78 14.06 -24.25 15.16
C GLN A 78 13.07 -23.32 14.45
N THR A 79 11.98 -23.87 13.94
CA THR A 79 10.90 -23.12 13.28
C THR A 79 10.33 -22.03 14.20
N ILE A 80 10.11 -22.34 15.49
CA ILE A 80 9.68 -21.35 16.49
C ILE A 80 10.72 -20.23 16.66
N SER A 81 12.00 -20.60 16.70
CA SER A 81 13.08 -19.63 16.79
C SER A 81 13.11 -18.69 15.58
N ASP A 82 12.93 -19.23 14.38
CA ASP A 82 12.91 -18.50 13.12
C ASP A 82 11.69 -17.57 13.06
N TYR A 83 10.49 -18.07 13.36
CA TYR A 83 9.27 -17.24 13.41
C TYR A 83 9.37 -16.10 14.43
N LYS A 84 9.95 -16.36 15.60
CA LYS A 84 10.22 -15.29 16.56
C LYS A 84 11.24 -14.29 15.99
N GLY A 85 12.29 -14.77 15.32
CA GLY A 85 13.27 -13.91 14.66
C GLY A 85 12.61 -12.95 13.66
N TYR A 86 11.85 -13.50 12.72
CA TYR A 86 11.12 -12.73 11.70
C TYR A 86 10.10 -11.77 12.32
N ALA A 87 9.38 -12.19 13.35
CA ALA A 87 8.45 -11.33 14.06
C ALA A 87 9.16 -10.13 14.69
N ILE A 88 10.22 -10.38 15.47
CA ILE A 88 10.99 -9.30 16.13
C ILE A 88 11.63 -8.36 15.10
N GLU A 89 12.16 -8.89 13.99
CA GLU A 89 12.71 -8.08 12.90
C GLU A 89 11.63 -7.18 12.28
N SER A 90 10.44 -7.73 12.00
CA SER A 90 9.30 -6.98 11.44
C SER A 90 8.77 -5.90 12.39
N LEU A 91 8.86 -6.13 13.70
CA LEU A 91 8.47 -5.17 14.73
C LEU A 91 9.53 -4.09 14.95
N ARG A 92 10.81 -4.44 14.87
CA ARG A 92 11.94 -3.55 15.17
C ARG A 92 12.23 -2.57 14.05
N TYR A 93 12.07 -2.98 12.79
CA TYR A 93 12.48 -2.16 11.66
C TYR A 93 11.30 -1.54 10.89
N GLY A 94 11.59 -0.42 10.24
CA GLY A 94 10.65 0.25 9.34
C GLY A 94 9.52 0.97 10.06
N ARG A 95 8.31 0.87 9.51
CA ARG A 95 7.13 1.63 9.95
C ARG A 95 6.55 1.14 11.27
N SER A 96 6.67 -0.16 11.53
CA SER A 96 6.19 -0.85 12.73
C SER A 96 6.67 -0.20 14.03
N LEU A 97 7.97 0.08 14.12
CA LEU A 97 8.53 0.67 15.35
C LEU A 97 8.00 2.08 15.60
N ASN A 98 7.67 2.84 14.55
CA ASN A 98 7.15 4.20 14.70
C ASN A 98 5.74 4.21 15.32
N TYR A 99 4.90 3.22 15.02
CA TYR A 99 3.60 3.06 15.67
C TYR A 99 3.75 2.82 17.18
N ILE A 100 4.76 2.06 17.58
CA ILE A 100 5.05 1.78 19.00
C ILE A 100 5.68 2.99 19.67
N ARG A 101 6.61 3.67 18.99
CA ARG A 101 7.39 4.80 19.53
C ARG A 101 6.56 6.08 19.65
N TYR A 102 5.77 6.40 18.65
CA TYR A 102 5.01 7.66 18.58
C TYR A 102 3.51 7.50 18.86
N GLY A 103 3.02 6.25 18.94
CA GLY A 103 1.60 5.99 19.11
C GLY A 103 0.82 5.91 17.79
N TYR A 104 -0.30 5.18 17.84
CA TYR A 104 -1.13 4.90 16.67
C TYR A 104 -1.67 6.17 16.02
N SER A 105 -2.29 7.05 16.82
CA SER A 105 -2.93 8.26 16.34
C SER A 105 -1.96 9.18 15.58
N ILE A 106 -0.79 9.44 16.17
CA ILE A 106 0.24 10.32 15.60
C ILE A 106 0.81 9.70 14.33
N GLN A 107 1.11 8.41 14.35
CA GLN A 107 1.69 7.74 13.18
C GLN A 107 0.70 7.68 12.02
N THR A 108 -0.58 7.40 12.29
CA THR A 108 -1.64 7.46 11.28
C THR A 108 -1.82 8.88 10.73
N GLN A 109 -1.78 9.92 11.56
CA GLN A 109 -1.83 11.31 11.09
C GLN A 109 -0.63 11.68 10.23
N ARG A 110 0.59 11.27 10.61
CA ARG A 110 1.80 11.49 9.81
C ARG A 110 1.73 10.78 8.47
N GLU A 111 1.21 9.57 8.46
CA GLU A 111 0.96 8.84 7.22
C GLU A 111 -0.07 9.59 6.38
N GLN A 112 -1.23 9.95 6.93
CA GLN A 112 -2.25 10.72 6.21
C GLN A 112 -1.75 12.07 5.70
N ALA A 113 -0.92 12.78 6.46
CA ALA A 113 -0.31 14.05 6.08
C ALA A 113 0.76 13.88 4.99
N GLY A 114 1.63 12.87 5.12
CA GLY A 114 2.62 12.51 4.10
C GLY A 114 1.97 12.04 2.80
N TYR A 115 0.90 11.25 2.90
CA TYR A 115 0.04 10.88 1.77
C TYR A 115 -0.67 12.10 1.19
N GLY A 116 -1.14 13.04 2.02
CA GLY A 116 -1.76 14.29 1.57
C GLY A 116 -0.80 15.17 0.78
N GLN A 117 0.43 15.32 1.25
CA GLN A 117 1.45 16.14 0.59
C GLN A 117 1.91 15.52 -0.73
N PHE A 118 2.20 14.22 -0.74
CA PHE A 118 2.55 13.50 -1.97
C PHE A 118 1.39 13.45 -2.98
N ARG A 119 0.14 13.33 -2.50
CA ARG A 119 -1.07 13.40 -3.34
C ARG A 119 -1.22 14.77 -3.99
N MET A 120 -0.97 15.85 -3.26
CA MET A 120 -0.99 17.21 -3.83
C MET A 120 0.08 17.36 -4.91
N ASP A 121 1.28 16.82 -4.69
CA ASP A 121 2.37 16.87 -5.68
C ASP A 121 2.00 16.12 -6.97
N VAL A 122 1.47 14.90 -6.88
CA VAL A 122 1.03 14.12 -8.06
C VAL A 122 -0.14 14.78 -8.79
N LEU A 123 -1.17 15.24 -8.07
CA LEU A 123 -2.34 15.89 -8.68
C LEU A 123 -1.99 17.23 -9.33
N SER A 124 -1.01 17.96 -8.78
CA SER A 124 -0.51 19.21 -9.35
C SER A 124 0.40 19.01 -10.58
N THR A 125 0.77 17.77 -10.90
CA THR A 125 1.68 17.47 -12.02
C THR A 125 1.09 18.00 -13.34
N PRO A 126 1.80 18.90 -14.06
CA PRO A 126 1.35 19.42 -15.34
C PRO A 126 1.24 18.34 -16.42
N VAL A 127 0.20 18.40 -17.27
CA VAL A 127 0.00 17.48 -18.41
C VAL A 127 1.18 17.48 -19.39
N LYS A 128 1.89 18.61 -19.52
CA LYS A 128 3.12 18.70 -20.34
C LYS A 128 4.24 17.75 -19.87
N GLU A 129 4.26 17.38 -18.59
CA GLU A 129 5.28 16.52 -17.97
C GLU A 129 4.94 15.03 -18.09
N LEU A 130 3.70 14.71 -18.46
CA LEU A 130 3.28 13.35 -18.75
C LEU A 130 3.87 12.86 -20.08
N SER A 131 4.17 11.56 -20.16
CA SER A 131 4.69 10.89 -21.37
C SER A 131 3.60 10.68 -22.45
N LEU A 132 2.96 11.77 -22.89
CA LEU A 132 1.92 11.78 -23.91
C LEU A 132 2.42 12.36 -25.23
N SER A 133 1.81 11.92 -26.34
CA SER A 133 2.06 12.54 -27.65
C SER A 133 1.71 14.03 -27.66
N GLN A 134 2.44 14.83 -28.43
CA GLN A 134 2.24 16.28 -28.52
C GLN A 134 0.81 16.64 -28.98
N ALA A 135 0.25 15.86 -29.91
CA ALA A 135 -1.13 16.06 -30.39
C ALA A 135 -2.17 15.82 -29.29
N LEU A 136 -1.94 14.84 -28.41
CA LEU A 136 -2.83 14.58 -27.28
C LEU A 136 -2.70 15.67 -26.22
N LYS A 137 -1.47 16.12 -25.92
CA LYS A 137 -1.24 17.28 -25.04
C LYS A 137 -2.00 18.49 -25.55
N GLN A 138 -1.80 18.90 -26.80
CA GLN A 138 -2.51 20.07 -27.38
C GLN A 138 -4.03 19.95 -27.30
N ALA A 139 -4.59 18.76 -27.51
CA ALA A 139 -6.03 18.55 -27.36
C ALA A 139 -6.50 18.74 -25.91
N LEU A 140 -5.76 18.20 -24.92
CA LEU A 140 -6.05 18.41 -23.51
C LEU A 140 -5.99 19.90 -23.12
N TYR A 141 -4.96 20.62 -23.58
CA TYR A 141 -4.81 22.06 -23.36
C TYR A 141 -5.98 22.88 -23.93
N ARG A 142 -6.51 22.52 -25.11
CA ARG A 142 -7.68 23.20 -25.70
C ARG A 142 -8.96 23.02 -24.88
N HIS A 143 -9.06 21.92 -24.13
CA HIS A 143 -10.17 21.64 -23.23
C HIS A 143 -9.92 22.13 -21.80
N ASN A 144 -8.94 23.02 -21.59
CA ASN A 144 -8.55 23.56 -20.29
C ASN A 144 -8.10 22.49 -19.28
N ILE A 145 -7.52 21.39 -19.75
CA ILE A 145 -6.97 20.32 -18.92
C ILE A 145 -5.45 20.52 -18.85
N PHE A 146 -4.96 21.02 -17.72
CA PHE A 146 -3.58 21.45 -17.56
C PHE A 146 -2.78 20.57 -16.58
N SER A 147 -3.46 19.84 -15.70
CA SER A 147 -2.86 19.02 -14.65
C SER A 147 -3.45 17.61 -14.59
N VAL A 148 -2.79 16.73 -13.83
CA VAL A 148 -3.33 15.40 -13.48
C VAL A 148 -4.65 15.53 -12.71
N ASN A 149 -4.80 16.55 -11.85
CA ASN A 149 -6.06 16.83 -11.17
C ASN A 149 -7.21 17.08 -12.16
N ASP A 150 -6.98 17.87 -13.21
CA ASP A 150 -8.00 18.16 -14.22
C ASP A 150 -8.40 16.88 -14.98
N LEU A 151 -7.43 15.99 -15.24
CA LEU A 151 -7.70 14.67 -15.83
C LEU A 151 -8.52 13.76 -14.90
N VAL A 152 -8.24 13.80 -13.59
CA VAL A 152 -9.00 13.03 -12.59
C VAL A 152 -10.43 13.55 -12.50
N GLN A 153 -10.62 14.87 -12.46
CA GLN A 153 -11.95 15.50 -12.44
C GLN A 153 -12.76 15.16 -13.70
N LEU A 154 -12.12 15.21 -14.88
CA LEU A 154 -12.73 14.79 -16.15
C LEU A 154 -13.13 13.30 -16.15
N ALA A 155 -12.31 12.44 -15.56
CA ALA A 155 -12.60 11.02 -15.46
C ALA A 155 -13.75 10.72 -14.48
N GLN A 156 -13.84 11.47 -13.39
CA GLN A 156 -14.92 11.40 -12.41
C GLN A 156 -16.25 11.94 -12.97
N SER A 157 -16.23 13.00 -13.79
CA SER A 157 -17.44 13.63 -14.33
C SER A 157 -18.13 12.84 -15.44
N THR A 158 -17.55 11.71 -15.89
CA THR A 158 -18.04 10.89 -17.02
C THR A 158 -17.93 11.56 -18.40
N ASP A 159 -17.29 12.73 -18.49
CA ASP A 159 -17.29 13.59 -19.68
C ASP A 159 -16.20 13.30 -20.72
N ILE A 160 -15.37 12.28 -20.51
CA ILE A 160 -14.35 11.88 -21.51
C ILE A 160 -15.00 11.56 -22.87
N LEU A 161 -16.24 11.09 -22.85
CA LEU A 161 -17.03 10.82 -24.06
C LEU A 161 -17.41 12.11 -24.82
N PHE A 162 -17.53 13.26 -24.13
CA PHE A 162 -17.91 14.57 -24.68
C PHE A 162 -16.75 15.43 -25.20
N LEU A 163 -15.51 14.91 -25.18
CA LEU A 163 -14.40 15.53 -25.91
C LEU A 163 -14.60 15.26 -27.42
N GLU A 164 -15.62 15.86 -28.03
CA GLU A 164 -16.06 15.59 -29.41
C GLU A 164 -14.91 15.74 -30.44
N GLU A 165 -13.98 16.64 -30.18
CA GLU A 165 -12.79 16.87 -31.03
C GLU A 165 -11.72 15.76 -30.91
N LEU A 166 -11.75 14.96 -29.84
CA LEU A 166 -10.89 13.80 -29.72
C LEU A 166 -11.56 12.62 -30.45
N GLY A 167 -11.09 12.36 -31.67
CA GLY A 167 -11.47 11.15 -32.40
C GLY A 167 -11.23 9.88 -31.58
N LEU A 168 -11.98 8.81 -31.87
CA LEU A 168 -12.03 7.56 -31.08
C LEU A 168 -10.65 6.97 -30.77
N LYS A 169 -9.68 7.08 -31.70
CA LYS A 169 -8.32 6.59 -31.47
C LYS A 169 -7.60 7.33 -30.33
N ARG A 170 -7.79 8.65 -30.20
CA ARG A 170 -7.11 9.47 -29.19
C ARG A 170 -7.75 9.34 -27.81
N LYS A 171 -9.09 9.22 -27.76
CA LYS A 171 -9.83 8.87 -26.55
C LYS A 171 -9.40 7.51 -25.99
N ALA A 172 -9.22 6.50 -26.85
CA ALA A 172 -8.72 5.18 -26.44
C ALA A 172 -7.30 5.24 -25.85
N ILE A 173 -6.41 6.03 -26.48
CA ILE A 173 -5.04 6.25 -25.98
C ILE A 173 -5.05 6.94 -24.62
N LEU A 174 -5.87 7.97 -24.44
CA LEU A 174 -6.00 8.69 -23.16
C LEU A 174 -6.44 7.75 -22.03
N VAL A 175 -7.44 6.91 -22.28
CA VAL A 175 -7.90 5.94 -21.28
C VAL A 175 -6.82 4.90 -20.98
N LYS A 176 -6.21 4.29 -22.01
CA LYS A 176 -5.29 3.16 -21.84
C LYS A 176 -3.91 3.55 -21.34
N GLN A 177 -3.36 4.67 -21.80
CA GLN A 177 -1.98 5.07 -21.46
C GLN A 177 -1.91 6.05 -20.29
N VAL A 178 -3.04 6.65 -19.89
CA VAL A 178 -3.04 7.68 -18.86
C VAL A 178 -3.95 7.29 -17.72
N LEU A 179 -5.25 7.13 -17.97
CA LEU A 179 -6.21 6.97 -16.89
C LEU A 179 -6.15 5.59 -16.22
N ILE A 180 -5.90 4.52 -16.97
CA ILE A 180 -5.71 3.18 -16.40
C ILE A 180 -4.41 3.12 -15.59
N PRO A 181 -3.23 3.50 -16.12
CA PRO A 181 -2.00 3.52 -15.34
C PRO A 181 -2.06 4.48 -14.14
N LEU A 182 -2.73 5.62 -14.28
CA LEU A 182 -2.96 6.55 -13.18
C LEU A 182 -3.86 5.91 -12.11
N ASN A 183 -4.95 5.23 -12.50
CA ASN A 183 -5.79 4.50 -11.55
C ASN A 183 -5.02 3.37 -10.85
N ASP A 184 -4.26 2.57 -11.60
CA ASP A 184 -3.42 1.50 -11.04
C ASP A 184 -2.37 2.05 -10.08
N TYR A 185 -1.75 3.18 -10.43
CA TYR A 185 -0.81 3.88 -9.56
C TYR A 185 -1.50 4.41 -8.30
N LEU A 186 -2.68 5.00 -8.44
CA LEU A 186 -3.45 5.54 -7.32
C LEU A 186 -3.88 4.42 -6.37
N THR A 187 -4.44 3.32 -6.88
CA THR A 187 -4.83 2.13 -6.10
C THR A 187 -3.63 1.44 -5.44
N LYS A 188 -2.52 1.23 -6.16
CA LYS A 188 -1.29 0.63 -5.58
C LYS A 188 -0.71 1.44 -4.42
N ASN A 189 -0.92 2.75 -4.44
CA ASN A 189 -0.49 3.65 -3.38
C ASN A 189 -1.60 3.97 -2.35
N ARG A 190 -2.70 3.20 -2.33
CA ARG A 190 -3.85 3.33 -1.41
C ARG A 190 -4.56 4.68 -1.48
N TYR A 191 -4.59 5.30 -2.66
CA TYR A 191 -5.44 6.47 -2.95
C TYR A 191 -6.83 6.05 -3.45
N ASP A 192 -7.45 5.11 -2.74
CA ASP A 192 -8.74 4.54 -3.11
C ASP A 192 -9.85 5.62 -3.08
N GLY A 193 -10.78 5.58 -4.04
CA GLY A 193 -11.89 6.53 -4.14
C GLY A 193 -11.63 7.83 -4.93
N LEU A 194 -10.42 8.07 -5.42
CA LEU A 194 -10.10 9.22 -6.30
C LEU A 194 -10.51 9.02 -7.76
N LEU A 195 -10.68 7.79 -8.19
CA LEU A 195 -11.12 7.45 -9.52
C LEU A 195 -12.18 6.35 -9.35
N PRO A 196 -13.25 6.33 -10.15
CA PRO A 196 -14.27 5.29 -10.06
C PRO A 196 -13.64 3.89 -10.05
N GLU A 197 -13.95 3.06 -9.06
CA GLU A 197 -13.40 1.69 -8.87
C GLU A 197 -13.54 0.80 -10.12
N ASN A 198 -14.44 1.17 -11.02
CA ASN A 198 -14.74 0.47 -12.25
C ASN A 198 -14.25 1.22 -13.51
N LEU A 199 -13.21 2.06 -13.46
CA LEU A 199 -12.73 2.78 -14.66
C LEU A 199 -12.38 1.84 -15.82
N SER A 200 -11.68 0.74 -15.54
CA SER A 200 -11.36 -0.27 -16.54
C SER A 200 -12.61 -0.97 -17.10
N VAL A 201 -13.65 -1.18 -16.29
CA VAL A 201 -14.89 -1.88 -16.68
C VAL A 201 -15.89 -0.94 -17.38
N LYS A 202 -16.06 0.28 -16.86
CA LYS A 202 -16.97 1.33 -17.35
C LYS A 202 -16.55 1.85 -18.73
N TYR A 203 -15.23 1.96 -18.95
CA TYR A 203 -14.69 2.29 -20.27
C TYR A 203 -14.43 1.05 -21.14
N ASN A 204 -14.27 -0.18 -20.61
CA ASN A 204 -14.29 -1.38 -21.47
C ASN A 204 -15.68 -1.65 -22.07
N THR A 205 -16.75 -1.56 -21.28
CA THR A 205 -18.06 -2.09 -21.69
C THR A 205 -18.85 -1.17 -22.63
N ASN A 206 -18.78 0.16 -22.46
CA ASN A 206 -19.47 1.09 -23.36
C ASN A 206 -18.60 1.49 -24.56
N TYR A 207 -17.29 1.65 -24.38
CA TYR A 207 -16.40 2.14 -25.44
C TYR A 207 -16.05 1.06 -26.49
N TYR A 208 -15.81 -0.19 -26.06
CA TYR A 208 -15.59 -1.29 -27.01
C TYR A 208 -16.87 -1.69 -27.75
N ARG A 209 -18.04 -1.42 -27.17
CA ARG A 209 -19.33 -1.66 -27.84
C ARG A 209 -19.52 -0.74 -29.05
N ASP A 210 -19.04 0.50 -28.96
CA ASP A 210 -19.06 1.44 -30.07
C ASP A 210 -17.92 1.23 -31.08
N MET A 211 -16.73 0.77 -30.64
CA MET A 211 -15.64 0.37 -31.54
C MET A 211 -15.93 -0.94 -32.31
N LYS A 212 -16.77 -1.84 -31.78
CA LYS A 212 -17.21 -3.08 -32.46
C LYS A 212 -18.00 -2.86 -33.76
N LYS A 213 -18.34 -1.62 -34.10
CA LYS A 213 -18.94 -1.30 -35.40
C LYS A 213 -17.90 -1.14 -36.51
N ASP A 214 -16.59 -1.21 -36.20
CA ASP A 214 -15.51 -1.05 -37.18
C ASP A 214 -14.36 -2.06 -36.91
N ASP A 215 -14.57 -3.31 -37.37
CA ASP A 215 -13.69 -4.47 -37.14
C ASP A 215 -12.23 -4.26 -37.61
N ASN A 216 -11.99 -3.31 -38.52
CA ASN A 216 -10.66 -3.01 -39.02
C ASN A 216 -9.80 -2.23 -38.02
N LEU A 217 -10.43 -1.45 -37.12
CA LEU A 217 -9.71 -0.72 -36.07
C LEU A 217 -9.20 -1.66 -34.98
N ILE A 218 -9.95 -2.72 -34.64
CA ILE A 218 -9.59 -3.69 -33.59
C ILE A 218 -8.35 -4.49 -33.99
N LYS A 219 -8.33 -5.04 -35.22
CA LYS A 219 -7.19 -5.86 -35.71
C LYS A 219 -5.89 -5.06 -35.83
N LYS A 220 -5.98 -3.78 -36.18
CA LYS A 220 -4.80 -2.90 -36.24
C LYS A 220 -4.30 -2.53 -34.84
N PHE A 221 -5.20 -2.44 -33.86
CA PHE A 221 -4.90 -2.07 -32.48
C PHE A 221 -4.25 -3.19 -31.65
N ASP A 222 -4.66 -4.45 -31.87
CA ASP A 222 -4.04 -5.60 -31.20
C ASP A 222 -2.63 -5.90 -31.74
N ASN A 223 -2.41 -5.69 -33.05
CA ASN A 223 -1.09 -5.84 -33.66
C ASN A 223 -0.08 -4.78 -33.15
N ASP A 224 -0.49 -3.52 -33.00
CA ASP A 224 0.40 -2.48 -32.47
C ASP A 224 0.76 -2.70 -30.98
N TYR A 225 -0.07 -3.42 -30.23
CA TYR A 225 0.15 -3.73 -28.81
C TYR A 225 1.13 -4.88 -28.59
N GLN A 226 1.18 -5.88 -29.46
CA GLN A 226 2.18 -6.95 -29.37
C GLN A 226 3.59 -6.50 -29.73
N ILE A 227 3.74 -5.38 -30.44
CA ILE A 227 5.04 -4.84 -30.87
C ILE A 227 5.68 -3.97 -29.76
N SER A 228 4.94 -3.62 -28.70
CA SER A 228 5.39 -2.72 -27.64
C SER A 228 5.56 -3.38 -26.25
N GLN A 229 5.56 -4.72 -26.19
CA GLN A 229 6.09 -5.52 -25.07
C GLN A 229 7.49 -6.02 -25.40
#